data_AF-A0A7K0A4D5-F1
#
_entry.id   AF-A0A7K0A4D5-F1
#
_cell.length_a   1.000
_cell.length_b   1.000
_cell.length_c   1.000
_cell.angle_alpha   90.00
_cell.angle_beta   90.00
_cell.angle_gamma   90.00
#
_symmetry.space_group_name_H-M   'P 1'
#
loop_
_entity.id
_entity.type
_entity.pdbx_description
1 polymer ?
#
loop_
_entity_poly.entity_id
_entity_poly.type
_entity_poly.pdbx_seq_one_letter_code
_entity_poly.pdbx_strand_id
1 'polypeptide(L)'
;LAAIRRSGGATWRAYKGKEALRAVFAGDLPEPDVIALLDRWCGWAQRSRLEPFVTLGRTIRKHRDGILAAIRLGLSNGRVEGRNATIRLLTRRAYGFHSAAAAGALVMLVCGPITLRLPHGK
;
A
#
# COMPACT_ATOMS: atom_id res chain seq x y z
N LEU A 1 10.69 -9.19 25.37
CA LEU A 1 11.14 -7.83 24.97
C LEU A 1 12.41 -7.36 25.72
N ALA A 2 12.50 -7.51 27.05
CA ALA A 2 13.69 -7.11 27.83
C ALA A 2 14.99 -7.86 27.46
N ALA A 3 14.92 -9.08 26.92
CA ALA A 3 16.08 -9.84 26.45
C ALA A 3 16.66 -9.29 25.13
N ILE A 4 15.80 -8.89 24.18
CA ILE A 4 16.18 -8.26 22.90
C ILE A 4 16.77 -6.85 23.13
N ARG A 5 16.31 -6.15 24.18
CA ARG A 5 16.86 -4.87 24.63
C ARG A 5 18.29 -5.02 25.20
N ARG A 6 18.62 -6.19 25.76
CA ARG A 6 19.93 -6.51 26.36
C ARG A 6 20.97 -6.99 25.35
N SER A 7 20.56 -7.61 24.24
CA SER A 7 21.45 -8.00 23.12
C SER A 7 21.58 -6.92 22.03
N GLY A 8 21.26 -5.67 22.38
CA GLY A 8 20.74 -4.62 21.49
C GLY A 8 21.72 -3.97 20.50
N GLY A 9 22.00 -4.63 19.39
CA GLY A 9 22.68 -3.99 18.26
C GLY A 9 21.73 -3.42 17.19
N ALA A 10 20.86 -4.27 16.61
CA ALA A 10 20.12 -3.93 15.38
C ALA A 10 18.63 -4.32 15.41
N THR A 11 18.30 -5.52 15.91
CA THR A 11 16.93 -6.05 15.93
C THR A 11 15.97 -5.18 16.74
N TRP A 12 16.40 -4.69 17.91
CA TRP A 12 15.60 -3.78 18.71
C TRP A 12 15.35 -2.43 18.01
N ARG A 13 16.36 -1.89 17.30
CA ARG A 13 16.23 -0.66 16.53
C ARG A 13 15.29 -0.85 15.33
N ALA A 14 15.39 -1.98 14.65
CA ALA A 14 14.49 -2.36 13.57
C ALA A 14 13.05 -2.44 14.06
N TYR A 15 12.81 -3.12 15.19
CA TYR A 15 11.48 -3.20 15.81
C TYR A 15 10.91 -1.82 16.13
N LYS A 16 11.68 -0.97 16.84
CA LYS A 16 11.24 0.40 17.15
C LYS A 16 10.96 1.23 15.90
N GLY A 17 11.80 1.11 14.87
CA GLY A 17 11.58 1.80 13.60
C GLY A 17 10.29 1.37 12.92
N LYS A 18 9.98 0.07 12.92
CA LYS A 18 8.74 -0.47 12.37
C LYS A 18 7.51 -0.01 13.15
N GLU A 19 7.55 -0.04 14.49
CA GLU A 19 6.42 0.43 15.31
C GLU A 19 6.21 1.95 15.21
N ALA A 20 7.29 2.73 15.14
CA ALA A 20 7.20 4.17 14.92
C ALA A 20 6.52 4.49 13.58
N LEU A 21 6.86 3.75 12.51
CA LEU A 21 6.18 3.93 11.23
C LEU A 21 4.69 3.55 11.32
N ARG A 22 4.37 2.45 12.01
CA ARG A 22 2.99 2.01 12.22
C ARG A 22 2.15 3.09 12.91
N ALA A 23 2.70 3.76 13.93
CA ALA A 23 2.02 4.84 14.63
C ALA A 23 1.70 6.03 13.71
N VAL A 24 2.59 6.39 12.79
CA VAL A 24 2.32 7.47 11.80
C VAL A 24 1.09 7.16 10.94
N PHE A 25 0.80 5.88 10.69
CA PHE A 25 -0.32 5.42 9.86
C PHE A 25 -1.53 4.94 10.66
N ALA A 26 -1.57 5.14 11.99
CA ALA A 26 -2.68 4.65 12.82
C ALA A 26 -3.98 5.45 12.62
N GLY A 27 -3.90 6.67 12.10
CA GLY A 27 -5.06 7.51 11.77
C GLY A 27 -5.63 8.31 12.94
N ASP A 28 -4.90 8.38 14.06
CA ASP A 28 -5.26 9.08 15.30
C ASP A 28 -4.55 10.45 15.46
N LEU A 29 -3.75 10.86 14.48
CA LEU A 29 -2.95 12.08 14.53
C LEU A 29 -3.44 13.13 13.51
N PRO A 30 -3.37 14.43 13.85
CA PRO A 30 -3.56 15.52 12.89
C PRO A 30 -2.57 15.46 11.72
N GLU A 31 -2.98 15.93 10.54
CA GLU A 31 -2.16 15.94 9.33
C GLU A 31 -0.76 16.60 9.50
N PRO A 32 -0.61 17.76 10.18
CA PRO A 32 0.70 18.36 10.41
C PRO A 32 1.64 17.46 11.22
N ASP A 33 1.10 16.73 12.20
CA ASP A 33 1.88 15.84 13.06
C ASP A 33 2.35 14.60 12.29
N VAL A 34 1.46 14.03 11.48
CA VAL A 34 1.79 12.93 10.56
C VAL A 34 2.93 13.33 9.63
N ILE A 35 2.85 14.51 9.02
CA ILE A 35 3.90 15.04 8.13
C ILE A 35 5.23 15.14 8.87
N ALA A 36 5.25 15.80 10.03
CA ALA A 36 6.47 16.01 10.80
C ALA A 36 7.10 14.69 11.29
N LEU A 37 6.27 13.72 11.69
CA LEU A 37 6.72 12.41 12.12
C LEU A 37 7.23 11.56 10.96
N LEU A 38 6.56 11.60 9.80
CA LEU A 38 6.99 10.88 8.61
C LEU A 38 8.34 11.40 8.10
N ASP A 39 8.53 12.72 8.09
CA ASP A 39 9.80 13.35 7.67
C ASP A 39 10.93 13.01 8.66
N ARG A 40 10.66 13.06 9.98
CA ARG A 40 11.60 12.60 11.02
C ARG A 40 11.97 11.14 10.85
N TRP A 41 10.97 10.28 10.63
CA TRP A 41 11.18 8.85 10.43
C TRP A 41 12.02 8.59 9.18
N CYS A 42 11.75 9.28 8.08
CA CYS A 42 12.54 9.16 6.86
C CYS A 42 13.98 9.63 7.06
N GLY A 43 14.23 10.64 7.89
CA GLY A 43 15.57 11.06 8.30
C GLY A 43 16.29 9.98 9.11
N TRP A 44 15.61 9.40 10.10
CA TRP A 44 16.14 8.28 10.89
C TRP A 44 16.44 7.05 10.02
N ALA A 45 15.55 6.71 9.10
CA ALA A 45 15.66 5.54 8.23
C ALA A 45 16.94 5.55 7.40
N GLN A 46 17.35 6.70 6.86
CA GLN A 46 18.62 6.83 6.11
C GLN A 46 19.86 6.65 7.00
N ARG A 47 19.79 7.07 8.26
CA ARG A 47 20.91 6.96 9.21
C ARG A 47 20.92 5.63 9.98
N SER A 48 19.90 4.81 9.80
CA SER A 48 19.72 3.56 10.56
C SER A 48 20.78 2.49 10.27
N ARG A 49 21.48 2.58 9.13
CA ARG A 49 22.36 1.55 8.56
C ARG A 49 21.66 0.20 8.37
N LEU A 50 20.33 0.22 8.21
CA LEU A 50 19.52 -0.94 7.90
C LEU A 50 18.99 -0.78 6.48
N GLU A 51 19.57 -1.53 5.54
CA GLU A 51 19.24 -1.41 4.11
C GLU A 51 17.73 -1.46 3.81
N PRO A 52 16.91 -2.34 4.44
CA PRO A 52 15.46 -2.34 4.22
C PRO A 52 14.79 -0.99 4.57
N PHE A 53 15.24 -0.33 5.64
CA PHE A 53 14.70 0.98 6.05
C PHE A 53 15.19 2.10 5.14
N VAL A 54 16.44 2.04 4.69
CA VAL A 54 17.00 3.02 3.74
C VAL A 54 16.20 3.00 2.43
N THR A 55 15.91 1.81 1.91
CA THR A 55 15.08 1.61 0.72
C THR A 55 13.66 2.09 0.94
N LEU A 56 13.01 1.69 2.04
CA LEU A 56 11.66 2.12 2.37
C LEU A 56 11.56 3.66 2.51
N GLY A 57 12.50 4.29 3.20
CA GLY A 57 12.54 5.74 3.35
C GLY A 57 12.78 6.49 2.03
N ARG A 58 13.46 5.88 1.05
CA ARG A 58 13.56 6.43 -0.31
C ARG A 58 12.24 6.30 -1.07
N THR A 59 11.58 5.15 -0.97
CA THR A 59 10.26 4.93 -1.58
C THR A 59 9.21 5.89 -1.03
N ILE A 60 9.16 6.07 0.30
CA ILE A 60 8.23 7.01 0.94
C ILE A 60 8.47 8.43 0.45
N ARG A 61 9.72 8.90 0.38
CA ARG A 61 10.04 10.22 -0.17
C ARG A 61 9.61 10.38 -1.63
N LYS A 62 9.85 9.36 -2.45
CA LYS A 62 9.45 9.35 -3.87
C LYS A 62 7.94 9.48 -4.05
N HIS A 63 7.15 8.90 -3.15
CA HIS A 63 5.70 8.85 -3.24
C HIS A 63 4.99 9.70 -2.17
N ARG A 64 5.69 10.68 -1.59
CA ARG A 64 5.24 11.46 -0.42
C ARG A 64 3.87 12.09 -0.62
N ASP A 65 3.66 12.75 -1.75
CA ASP A 65 2.41 13.47 -2.01
C ASP A 65 1.21 12.53 -2.09
N GLY A 66 1.38 11.37 -2.71
CA GLY A 66 0.35 10.33 -2.77
C GLY A 66 0.04 9.72 -1.39
N ILE A 67 1.08 9.53 -0.56
CA ILE A 67 0.92 9.04 0.82
C ILE A 67 0.13 10.05 1.65
N LEU A 68 0.49 11.33 1.61
CA LEU A 68 -0.22 12.36 2.37
C LEU A 68 -1.66 12.55 1.89
N ALA A 69 -1.89 12.52 0.57
CA ALA A 69 -3.23 12.55 0.02
C ALA A 69 -4.08 11.35 0.48
N ALA A 70 -3.50 10.15 0.52
CA ALA A 70 -4.18 8.95 1.01
C ALA A 70 -4.56 9.06 2.49
N ILE A 71 -3.67 9.60 3.33
CA ILE A 71 -3.95 9.84 4.75
C ILE A 71 -5.07 10.87 4.92
N ARG A 72 -4.96 12.02 4.23
CA ARG A 72 -5.96 13.10 4.29
C ARG A 72 -7.34 12.64 3.84
N LEU A 73 -7.41 11.80 2.82
CA LEU A 73 -8.66 11.29 2.24
C LEU A 73 -9.14 9.99 2.89
N GLY A 74 -8.42 9.45 3.88
CA GLY A 74 -8.75 8.17 4.51
C GLY A 74 -8.79 6.99 3.53
N LEU A 75 -8.01 7.04 2.46
CA LEU A 75 -8.02 6.02 1.41
C LEU A 75 -7.38 4.74 1.92
N SER A 76 -8.17 3.67 2.01
CA SER A 76 -7.67 2.34 2.28
C SER A 76 -7.36 1.59 0.97
N ASN A 77 -6.42 0.65 1.03
CA ASN A 77 -6.17 -0.27 -0.07
C ASN A 77 -7.36 -1.20 -0.35
N GLY A 78 -8.38 -1.23 0.50
CA GLY A 78 -9.51 -2.16 0.41
C GLY A 78 -10.23 -2.11 -0.94
N ARG A 79 -10.39 -0.93 -1.56
CA ARG A 79 -11.01 -0.83 -2.90
C ARG A 79 -10.14 -1.48 -3.99
N VAL A 80 -8.83 -1.28 -3.93
CA VAL A 80 -7.87 -1.88 -4.88
C VAL A 80 -7.76 -3.39 -4.64
N GLU A 81 -7.68 -3.81 -3.39
CA GLU A 81 -7.65 -5.22 -2.99
C GLU A 81 -8.92 -5.97 -3.37
N GLY A 82 -10.09 -5.37 -3.16
CA GLY A 82 -11.38 -5.92 -3.59
C GLY A 82 -11.42 -6.12 -5.10
N ARG A 83 -11.01 -5.12 -5.88
CA ARG A 83 -10.91 -5.26 -7.35
C ARG A 83 -9.92 -6.35 -7.76
N ASN A 84 -8.75 -6.42 -7.13
CA ASN A 84 -7.76 -7.46 -7.40
C ASN A 84 -8.28 -8.86 -7.02
N ALA A 85 -9.06 -8.97 -5.95
CA ALA A 85 -9.70 -10.21 -5.54
C ALA A 85 -10.73 -10.67 -6.58
N THR A 86 -11.55 -9.76 -7.09
CA THR A 86 -12.50 -10.04 -8.18
C THR A 86 -11.78 -10.51 -9.44
N ILE A 87 -10.70 -9.84 -9.86
CA ILE A 87 -9.92 -10.25 -11.03
C ILE A 87 -9.36 -11.67 -10.85
N ARG A 88 -8.74 -11.96 -9.68
CA ARG A 88 -8.24 -13.32 -9.39
C ARG A 88 -9.35 -14.37 -9.41
N LEU A 89 -10.56 -14.02 -8.93
CA LEU A 89 -11.71 -14.91 -8.96
C LEU A 89 -12.18 -15.19 -10.39
N LEU A 90 -12.22 -14.18 -11.25
CA LEU A 90 -12.55 -14.34 -12.68
C LEU A 90 -11.56 -15.27 -13.37
N THR A 91 -10.26 -15.06 -13.17
CA THR A 91 -9.23 -15.91 -13.77
C THR A 91 -9.34 -17.36 -13.30
N ARG A 92 -9.63 -17.59 -12.00
CA ARG A 92 -9.85 -18.94 -11.47
C ARG A 92 -11.08 -19.62 -12.06
N ARG A 93 -12.19 -18.89 -12.25
CA ARG A 93 -13.42 -19.43 -12.84
C ARG A 93 -13.29 -19.68 -14.35
N ALA A 94 -12.41 -18.96 -15.03
CA ALA A 94 -12.17 -19.15 -16.46
C ALA A 94 -11.32 -20.40 -16.78
N TYR A 95 -10.64 -20.99 -15.78
CA TYR A 95 -9.68 -22.11 -15.97
C TYR A 95 -8.53 -21.79 -16.94
N GLY A 96 -8.26 -20.50 -17.19
CA GLY A 96 -7.29 -20.01 -18.16
C GLY A 96 -7.94 -19.22 -19.29
N PHE A 97 -7.15 -18.39 -19.96
CA PHE A 97 -7.59 -17.65 -21.14
C PHE A 97 -6.69 -17.98 -22.32
N HIS A 98 -7.29 -18.11 -23.50
CA HIS A 98 -6.57 -18.34 -24.75
C HIS A 98 -5.75 -17.13 -25.20
N SER A 99 -6.01 -15.93 -24.64
CA SER A 99 -5.22 -14.72 -24.88
C SER A 99 -5.37 -13.71 -23.74
N ALA A 100 -4.40 -12.80 -23.62
CA ALA A 100 -4.48 -11.68 -22.69
C ALA A 100 -5.65 -10.73 -23.01
N ALA A 101 -6.01 -10.60 -24.30
CA ALA A 101 -7.15 -9.79 -24.73
C ALA A 101 -8.48 -10.34 -24.19
N ALA A 102 -8.65 -11.66 -24.17
CA ALA A 102 -9.84 -12.30 -23.60
C ALA A 102 -9.94 -12.07 -22.08
N ALA A 103 -8.82 -12.18 -21.37
CA ALA A 103 -8.75 -11.85 -19.94
C ALA A 103 -9.09 -10.38 -19.68
N GLY A 104 -8.51 -9.47 -20.47
CA GLY A 104 -8.76 -8.03 -20.38
C GLY A 104 -10.23 -7.66 -20.65
N ALA A 105 -10.85 -8.26 -21.68
CA ALA A 105 -12.26 -8.04 -22.00
C ALA A 105 -13.18 -8.49 -20.86
N LEU A 106 -12.93 -9.65 -20.25
CA LEU A 106 -13.73 -10.11 -19.11
C LEU A 106 -13.52 -9.23 -17.87
N VAL A 107 -12.29 -8.79 -17.61
CA VAL A 107 -12.01 -7.83 -16.53
C VAL A 107 -12.71 -6.50 -16.79
N MET A 108 -12.72 -5.99 -18.02
CA MET A 108 -13.45 -4.76 -18.37
C MET A 108 -14.96 -4.93 -18.25
N LEU A 109 -15.50 -6.09 -18.64
CA LEU A 109 -16.91 -6.42 -18.50
C LEU A 109 -17.37 -6.45 -17.04
N VAL A 110 -16.53 -6.90 -16.11
CA VAL A 110 -16.94 -7.10 -14.70
C VAL A 110 -16.48 -5.96 -13.79
N CYS A 111 -15.30 -5.40 -14.02
CA CYS A 111 -14.65 -4.43 -13.13
C CYS A 111 -14.44 -3.04 -13.78
N GLY A 112 -14.65 -2.92 -15.09
CA GLY A 112 -14.46 -1.70 -15.84
C GLY A 112 -15.75 -0.88 -15.98
N PRO A 113 -15.64 0.43 -16.26
CA PRO A 113 -16.79 1.20 -16.71
C PRO A 113 -17.14 0.74 -18.13
N ILE A 114 -18.24 0.00 -18.28
CA ILE A 114 -18.75 -0.44 -19.58
C ILE A 114 -20.15 0.12 -19.79
N THR A 115 -20.34 0.84 -20.89
CA THR A 115 -21.67 1.18 -21.37
C THR A 115 -22.12 0.06 -22.29
N LEU A 116 -22.94 -0.86 -21.78
CA LEU A 116 -23.52 -1.94 -22.57
C LEU A 116 -24.66 -1.36 -23.42
N ARG A 117 -24.43 -1.19 -24.71
CA ARG A 117 -25.52 -0.97 -25.66
C ARG A 117 -26.07 -2.33 -26.06
N LEU A 118 -27.15 -2.74 -25.39
CA LEU A 118 -27.81 -4.01 -25.70
C LEU A 118 -28.37 -3.97 -27.12
N PRO A 119 -28.29 -5.07 -27.91
CA PRO A 119 -28.77 -5.10 -29.29
C PRO A 119 -30.27 -4.83 -29.44
N HIS A 120 -31.02 -4.87 -28.32
CA HIS A 120 -32.48 -4.72 -28.28
C HIS A 120 -32.96 -3.60 -27.36
N GLY A 121 -32.05 -2.77 -26.84
CA GLY A 121 -32.42 -1.62 -26.01
C GLY A 121 -32.82 -0.43 -26.87
N LYS A 122 -34.11 -0.07 -26.88
CA LYS A 122 -34.56 1.27 -27.24
C LYS A 122 -34.15 2.27 -26.17
#